data_AF-A0A4P7HM87-F1
#
_entry.id   AF-A0A4P7HM87-F1
#
_cell.length_a   1.000
_cell.length_b   1.000
_cell.length_c   1.000
_cell.angle_alpha   90.00
_cell.angle_beta   90.00
_cell.angle_gamma   90.00
#
_symmetry.space_group_name_H-M   'P 1'
#
loop_
_entity.id
_entity.type
_entity.pdbx_description
1 polymer ?
#
loop_
_entity_poly.entity_id
_entity_poly.type
_entity_poly.pdbx_seq_one_letter_code
_entity_poly.pdbx_strand_id
1 'polypeptide(L)' 'MTLPVTFETLQKMHRVAAALVVDDPIYLPIFERIEKELARMDDKKTTLERARAILASHKAAA' A
#
# COMPACT_ATOMS: atom_id res chain seq x y z
N MET A 1 9.75 14.22 -16.01
CA MET A 1 8.54 13.45 -15.65
C MET A 1 8.92 12.52 -14.51
N THR A 2 8.31 12.66 -13.34
CA THR A 2 8.49 11.71 -12.24
C THR A 2 7.64 10.48 -12.54
N LEU A 3 8.25 9.28 -12.47
CA LEU A 3 7.51 8.03 -12.61
C LEU A 3 6.49 7.93 -11.46
N PRO A 4 5.27 7.41 -11.71
CA PRO A 4 4.28 7.22 -10.67
C PRO A 4 4.82 6.24 -9.62
N VAL A 5 4.69 6.59 -8.34
CA VAL A 5 5.05 5.70 -7.23
C VAL A 5 4.07 4.53 -7.21
N THR A 6 4.58 3.32 -7.46
CA THR A 6 3.79 2.08 -7.40
C THR A 6 3.74 1.53 -5.97
N PHE A 7 2.76 0.67 -5.67
CA PHE A 7 2.67 -0.01 -4.37
C PHE A 7 3.95 -0.77 -4.02
N GLU A 8 4.53 -1.50 -4.98
CA GLU A 8 5.78 -2.23 -4.79
C GLU A 8 6.97 -1.31 -4.49
N THR A 9 7.05 -0.17 -5.19
CA THR A 9 8.07 0.84 -4.93
C THR A 9 7.90 1.41 -3.53
N LEU A 10 6.66 1.69 -3.12
CA LEU A 10 6.34 2.20 -1.80
C LEU A 10 6.67 1.19 -0.69
N GLN A 11 6.43 -0.10 -0.89
CA GLN A 11 6.85 -1.17 0.04
C GLN A 11 8.37 -1.26 0.17
N LYS A 12 9.13 -1.06 -0.91
CA LYS A 12 10.59 -1.00 -0.85
C LYS A 12 11.05 0.20 -0.03
N MET A 13 10.48 1.38 -0.28
CA MET A 13 10.78 2.59 0.48
C MET A 13 10.44 2.42 1.97
N HIS A 14 9.34 1.72 2.28
CA HIS A 14 8.93 1.43 3.66
C HIS A 14 9.99 0.62 4.41
N ARG A 15 10.52 -0.44 3.80
CA ARG A 15 11.58 -1.27 4.42
C ARG A 15 12.85 -0.48 4.68
N VAL A 16 13.23 0.41 3.75
CA VAL A 16 14.39 1.29 3.93
C VAL A 16 14.15 2.28 5.07
N ALA A 17 12.98 2.94 5.09
CA ALA A 17 12.62 3.86 6.15
C ALA A 17 12.58 3.17 7.53
N ALA A 18 12.11 1.92 7.60
CA ALA A 18 12.13 1.13 8.83
C ALA A 18 13.55 0.93 9.37
N ALA A 19 14.51 0.56 8.51
CA ALA A 19 15.91 0.42 8.89
C ALA A 19 16.49 1.76 9.39
N LEU A 20 16.21 2.85 8.68
CA LEU A 20 16.66 4.18 9.04
C LEU A 20 16.09 4.66 10.39
N VAL A 21 14.82 4.38 10.69
CA VAL A 21 14.18 4.75 11.97
C VAL A 21 14.81 4.03 13.16
N VAL A 22 15.26 2.79 12.98
CA VAL A 22 15.97 2.04 14.03
C VAL A 22 17.31 2.71 14.37
N ASP A 23 18.00 3.23 13.36
CA ASP A 23 19.30 3.89 13.53
C ASP A 23 19.16 5.34 14.03
N ASP A 24 18.20 6.11 13.51
CA ASP A 24 17.95 7.50 13.90
C ASP A 24 16.43 7.85 13.86
N PRO A 25 15.83 8.24 15.00
CA PRO A 25 14.43 8.65 15.07
C PRO A 25 14.04 9.82 14.15
N ILE A 26 15.00 10.58 13.59
CA ILE A 26 14.72 11.67 12.65
C ILE A 26 13.91 11.21 11.42
N TYR A 27 14.00 9.94 11.05
CA TYR A 27 13.31 9.36 9.91
C TYR A 27 11.86 8.96 10.20
N LEU A 28 11.42 9.02 11.47
CA LEU A 28 10.08 8.57 11.90
C LEU A 28 8.94 9.23 11.10
N PRO A 29 8.95 10.56 10.82
CA PRO A 29 7.87 11.18 10.05
C PRO A 29 7.73 10.64 8.63
N ILE A 30 8.83 10.23 8.00
CA ILE A 30 8.83 9.66 6.64
C ILE A 30 8.26 8.25 6.70
N PHE A 31 8.70 7.44 7.66
CA PHE A 31 8.18 6.09 7.89
C PHE A 31 6.66 6.10 8.11
N GLU A 32 6.16 6.93 9.03
CA GLU A 32 4.73 7.03 9.32
C GLU A 32 3.90 7.46 8.10
N ARG A 33 4.45 8.34 7.26
CA ARG A 33 3.80 8.74 6.02
C ARG A 33 3.67 7.56 5.06
N ILE A 34 4.74 6.77 4.90
CA ILE A 34 4.75 5.62 4.00
C ILE A 34 3.76 4.55 4.48
N GLU A 35 3.69 4.29 5.78
CA GLU A 35 2.71 3.37 6.38
C GLU A 35 1.26 3.78 6.05
N LYS A 36 0.94 5.06 6.23
CA LYS A 36 -0.41 5.58 5.90
C LYS A 36 -0.75 5.42 4.43
N GLU A 37 0.21 5.66 3.54
CA GLU A 37 -0.02 5.50 2.10
C GLU A 37 -0.15 4.03 1.70
N LEU A 38 0.63 3.12 2.29
CA LEU A 38 0.49 1.68 2.07
C LEU A 38 -0.90 1.19 2.53
N ALA A 39 -1.34 1.57 3.73
CA ALA A 39 -2.66 1.20 4.23
C ALA A 39 -3.79 1.68 3.30
N ARG A 40 -3.70 2.93 2.81
CA ARG A 40 -4.67 3.49 1.85
C ARG A 40 -4.70 2.74 0.51
N MET A 41 -3.56 2.24 0.05
CA MET A 41 -3.48 1.49 -1.20
C MET A 41 -3.98 0.04 -1.02
N ASP A 42 -3.71 -0.57 0.13
CA ASP A 42 -4.17 -1.92 0.46
C ASP A 42 -5.70 -1.96 0.60
N ASP A 43 -6.29 -1.03 1.36
CA ASP A 43 -7.76 -0.92 1.51
C ASP A 43 -8.49 -0.79 0.17
N LYS A 44 -7.93 0.00 -0.76
CA LYS A 44 -8.48 0.16 -2.12
C LYS A 44 -8.40 -1.14 -2.92
N LYS A 45 -7.28 -1.86 -2.80
CA LYS A 45 -7.09 -3.15 -3.48
C LYS A 45 -8.06 -4.19 -2.93
N THR A 46 -8.18 -4.32 -1.61
CA THR A 46 -9.12 -5.25 -0.94
C THR A 46 -10.58 -4.94 -1.30
N THR A 47 -10.95 -3.65 -1.36
CA THR A 47 -12.31 -3.24 -1.76
C THR A 47 -12.64 -3.67 -3.19
N LEU A 48 -11.71 -3.45 -4.13
CA LEU A 48 -11.88 -3.84 -5.53
C LEU A 48 -11.89 -5.36 -5.70
N GLU A 49 -11.01 -6.08 -5.02
CA GLU A 49 -10.97 -7.55 -5.03
C GLU A 49 -12.28 -8.13 -4.50
N ARG A 50 -12.80 -7.58 -3.39
CA ARG A 50 -14.10 -7.98 -2.84
C ARG A 50 -15.25 -7.69 -3.81
N ALA A 51 -15.27 -6.52 -4.46
CA ALA A 51 -16.27 -6.20 -5.47
C ALA A 51 -16.21 -7.16 -6.67
N ARG A 52 -15.00 -7.52 -7.12
CA ARG A 52 -14.80 -8.50 -8.21
C ARG A 52 -15.30 -9.90 -7.82
N ALA A 53 -15.03 -10.35 -6.60
CA ALA A 53 -15.51 -11.63 -6.10
C ALA A 53 -17.04 -11.68 -6.09
N ILE A 54 -17.70 -10.64 -5.58
CA ILE A 54 -19.17 -10.53 -5.57
C ILE A 54 -19.73 -10.56 -7.00
N LEU A 55 -19.15 -9.79 -7.92
CA LEU A 55 -19.57 -9.76 -9.31
C LEU A 55 -19.42 -11.14 -9.99
N ALA A 56 -18.32 -11.86 -9.71
CA ALA A 56 -18.11 -13.21 -10.22
C ALA A 56 -19.17 -14.19 -9.70
N SER A 57 -19.51 -14.13 -8.42
CA SER A 57 -20.59 -14.93 -7.83
C SER A 57 -21.96 -14.65 -8.47
N HIS A 58 -22.28 -13.38 -8.75
CA HIS A 58 -23.52 -13.02 -9.45
C HIS A 58 -23.59 -13.57 -10.88
N LYS A 59 -22.48 -13.55 -11.61
CA LYS A 59 -22.42 -14.09 -12.99
C LYS A 59 -22.51 -15.61 -13.04
N ALA A 60 -22.06 -16.31 -12.02
CA ALA A 60 -22.11 -17.77 -11.96
C ALA A 60 -23.49 -18.32 -11.56
N ALA A 61 -24.35 -17.48 -10.98
CA ALA A 61 -25.71 -17.84 -10.55
C ALA A 61 -26.81 -17.43 -11.54
N ALA A 62 -26.45 -16.78 -12.65
CA ALA A 62 -27.33 -16.38 -13.75
C ALA A 62 -27.11 -17.29 -14.95
#